data_AF-A0A2V8TGA7-F1
#
_entry.id   AF-A0A2V8TGA7-F1
#
_cell.length_a   1.000
_cell.length_b   1.000
_cell.length_c   1.000
_cell.angle_alpha   90.00
_cell.angle_beta   90.00
_cell.angle_gamma   90.00
#
_symmetry.space_group_name_H-M   'P 1'
#
loop_
_entity.id
_entity.type
_entity.pdbx_description
1 polymer ?
#
loop_
_entity_poly.entity_id
_entity_poly.type
_entity_poly.pdbx_seq_one_letter_code
_entity_poly.pdbx_strand_id
1 'polypeptide(L)'
;MGRLREFQGIEGQDFFEMDRGFQSLLKDLVPEDECAPVFDSLHRCARLVAGPWNDLAREASRHENLPRIIKYNRIGNPVEQVDFGPLTRQLRREVAEFGALAGARSDVHKFAMVYLLAHNGEASVNCGFSCTDGLIRALEARGSEFLRDTYLPLLLSVETPVRH
;
A
#
# COMPACT_ATOMS: atom_id res chain seq x y z
N MET A 1 9.20 22.09 -28.03
CA MET A 1 8.93 20.76 -27.43
C MET A 1 9.88 20.39 -26.27
N GLY A 2 10.65 21.34 -25.69
CA GLY A 2 11.53 21.09 -24.53
C GLY A 2 10.84 21.23 -23.17
N ARG A 3 9.93 22.21 -23.02
CA ARG A 3 9.24 22.53 -21.75
C ARG A 3 8.39 21.41 -21.13
N LEU A 4 7.90 20.46 -21.93
CA LEU A 4 7.13 19.31 -21.42
C LEU A 4 8.02 18.18 -20.88
N ARG A 5 9.28 18.07 -21.33
CA ARG A 5 10.21 17.04 -20.85
C ARG A 5 10.84 17.41 -19.49
N GLU A 6 10.80 18.68 -19.12
CA GLU A 6 11.30 19.21 -17.85
C GLU A 6 10.19 19.40 -16.80
N PHE A 7 8.92 19.17 -17.17
CA PHE A 7 7.80 19.30 -16.25
C PHE A 7 7.77 18.12 -15.28
N GLN A 8 8.15 18.39 -14.03
CA GLN A 8 8.12 17.40 -12.93
C GLN A 8 6.78 17.40 -12.17
N GLY A 9 5.86 18.31 -12.51
CA GLY A 9 4.56 18.40 -11.86
C GLY A 9 4.67 18.64 -10.36
N ILE A 10 3.96 17.81 -9.59
CA ILE A 10 3.88 17.89 -8.12
C ILE A 10 4.66 16.75 -7.44
N GLU A 11 5.51 16.03 -8.19
CA GLU A 11 6.34 14.95 -7.62
C GLU A 11 7.19 15.47 -6.45
N GLY A 12 7.29 14.66 -5.40
CA GLY A 12 8.02 14.99 -4.17
C GLY A 12 7.32 15.99 -3.24
N GLN A 13 6.17 16.56 -3.61
CA GLN A 13 5.39 17.41 -2.72
C GLN A 13 4.54 16.56 -1.76
N ASP A 14 4.31 17.05 -0.55
CA ASP A 14 3.47 16.37 0.43
C ASP A 14 1.99 16.47 0.00
N PHE A 15 1.47 15.39 -0.61
CA PHE A 15 0.08 15.35 -1.11
C PHE A 15 -0.97 15.61 -0.02
N PHE A 16 -0.67 15.30 1.25
CA PHE A 16 -1.59 15.60 2.35
C PHE A 16 -1.60 17.09 2.67
N GLU A 17 -0.43 17.75 2.66
CA GLU A 17 -0.33 19.21 2.83
C GLU A 17 -1.06 19.98 1.71
N MET A 18 -1.01 19.45 0.48
CA MET A 18 -1.63 20.11 -0.68
C MET A 18 -3.16 20.01 -0.67
N ASP A 19 -3.75 18.97 -0.05
CA ASP A 19 -5.20 18.78 -0.01
C ASP A 19 -5.83 19.33 1.28
N ARG A 20 -6.06 20.65 1.27
CA ARG A 20 -6.72 21.34 2.39
C ARG A 20 -8.16 20.87 2.62
N GLY A 21 -8.85 20.42 1.58
CA GLY A 21 -10.22 19.91 1.70
C GLY A 21 -10.23 18.60 2.47
N PHE A 22 -9.30 17.71 2.13
CA PHE A 22 -9.11 16.45 2.83
C PHE A 22 -8.67 16.65 4.29
N GLN A 23 -7.74 17.58 4.56
CA GLN A 23 -7.37 17.93 5.93
C GLN A 23 -8.57 18.45 6.75
N SER A 24 -9.41 19.31 6.15
CA SER A 24 -10.60 19.81 6.83
C SER A 24 -11.57 18.69 7.18
N LEU A 25 -11.84 17.79 6.22
CA LEU A 25 -12.70 16.63 6.45
C LEU A 25 -12.16 15.73 7.57
N LEU A 26 -10.85 15.48 7.61
CA LEU A 26 -10.27 14.63 8.64
C LEU A 26 -10.33 15.25 10.04
N LYS A 27 -10.26 16.58 10.18
CA LYS A 27 -10.47 17.25 11.48
C LYS A 27 -11.86 17.02 12.05
N ASP A 28 -12.86 16.81 11.18
CA ASP A 28 -14.23 16.52 11.59
C ASP A 28 -14.45 15.03 11.90
N LEU A 29 -13.66 14.14 11.29
CA LEU A 29 -13.82 12.67 11.39
C LEU A 29 -12.90 12.01 12.42
N VAL A 30 -11.76 12.63 12.75
CA VAL A 30 -10.78 12.10 13.69
C VAL A 30 -10.99 12.77 15.05
N PRO A 31 -11.05 12.00 16.17
CA PRO A 31 -11.09 12.57 17.51
C PRO A 31 -9.95 13.56 17.76
N GLU A 32 -10.24 14.66 18.46
CA GLU A 32 -9.28 15.76 18.64
C GLU A 32 -7.95 15.31 19.28
N ASP A 33 -8.01 14.36 20.21
CA ASP A 33 -6.85 13.75 20.88
C ASP A 33 -6.02 12.82 19.97
N GLU A 34 -6.61 12.37 18.85
CA GLU A 34 -5.98 11.50 17.86
C GLU A 34 -5.53 12.25 16.59
N CYS A 35 -5.96 13.50 16.41
CA CYS A 35 -5.64 14.30 15.22
C CYS A 35 -4.13 14.43 14.97
N ALA A 36 -3.35 14.82 15.97
CA ALA A 36 -1.90 15.02 15.82
C ALA A 36 -1.16 13.75 15.33
N PRO A 37 -1.25 12.59 16.01
CA PRO A 37 -0.56 11.39 15.55
C PRO A 37 -1.07 10.87 14.19
N VAL A 38 -2.36 11.04 13.87
CA VAL A 38 -2.91 10.67 12.56
C VAL A 38 -2.35 11.58 11.46
N PHE A 39 -2.35 12.90 11.66
CA PHE A 39 -1.86 13.85 10.66
C PHE A 39 -0.36 13.68 10.42
N ASP A 40 0.42 13.46 11.48
CA ASP A 40 1.86 13.15 11.35
C ASP A 40 2.10 11.88 10.51
N SER A 41 1.27 10.86 10.71
CA SER A 41 1.31 9.64 9.90
C SER A 41 0.97 9.91 8.44
N LEU A 42 -0.08 10.69 8.17
CA LEU A 42 -0.52 11.03 6.82
C LEU A 42 0.49 11.89 6.06
N HIS A 43 1.15 12.84 6.72
CA HIS A 43 2.27 13.59 6.14
C HIS A 43 3.44 12.68 5.73
N ARG A 44 3.81 11.71 6.58
CA ARG A 44 4.86 10.73 6.23
C ARG A 44 4.42 9.87 5.05
N CYS A 45 3.18 9.37 5.06
CA CYS A 45 2.62 8.57 3.97
C CYS A 45 2.62 9.36 2.65
N ALA A 46 2.11 10.58 2.67
CA ALA A 46 2.01 11.44 1.49
C ALA A 46 3.37 11.75 0.86
N ARG A 47 4.40 12.01 1.67
CA ARG A 47 5.77 12.21 1.16
C ARG A 47 6.36 10.95 0.52
N LEU A 48 6.06 9.76 1.07
CA LEU A 48 6.49 8.50 0.47
C LEU A 48 5.76 8.24 -0.84
N VAL A 49 4.43 8.42 -0.84
CA VAL A 49 3.57 8.31 -2.02
C VAL A 49 4.07 9.21 -3.13
N ALA A 50 4.29 10.50 -2.85
CA ALA A 50 4.71 11.47 -3.86
C ALA A 50 6.17 11.33 -4.31
N GLY A 51 6.98 10.56 -3.58
CA GLY A 51 8.41 10.40 -3.84
C GLY A 51 8.77 8.94 -4.12
N PRO A 52 9.53 8.25 -3.23
CA PRO A 52 10.07 6.93 -3.50
C PRO A 52 9.04 5.88 -3.96
N TRP A 53 7.81 5.90 -3.42
CA TRP A 53 6.79 4.94 -3.84
C TRP A 53 6.21 5.25 -5.21
N ASN A 54 6.14 6.53 -5.61
CA ASN A 54 5.75 6.89 -6.98
C ASN A 54 6.83 6.42 -7.97
N ASP A 55 8.11 6.59 -7.64
CA ASP A 55 9.20 6.09 -8.48
C ASP A 55 9.19 4.57 -8.63
N LEU A 56 8.99 3.83 -7.53
CA LEU A 56 8.85 2.37 -7.58
C LEU A 56 7.63 1.94 -8.40
N ALA A 57 6.47 2.56 -8.19
CA ALA A 57 5.24 2.23 -8.91
C ALA A 57 5.38 2.51 -10.41
N ARG A 58 5.93 3.67 -10.76
CA ARG A 58 6.20 4.08 -12.15
C ARG A 58 7.15 3.13 -12.84
N GLU A 59 8.26 2.77 -12.21
CA GLU A 59 9.24 1.86 -12.79
C GLU A 59 8.69 0.42 -12.89
N ALA A 60 7.98 -0.06 -11.86
CA ALA A 60 7.34 -1.38 -11.87
C ALA A 60 6.26 -1.51 -12.97
N SER A 61 5.62 -0.41 -13.36
CA SER A 61 4.60 -0.38 -14.41
C SER A 61 5.16 -0.48 -15.83
N ARG A 62 6.48 -0.38 -16.02
CA ARG A 62 7.10 -0.55 -17.33
C ARG A 62 6.96 -1.98 -17.82
N HIS A 63 6.87 -2.13 -19.14
CA HIS A 63 6.59 -3.43 -19.76
C HIS A 63 7.60 -4.51 -19.37
N GLU A 64 8.89 -4.15 -19.28
CA GLU A 64 9.99 -5.02 -18.87
C GLU A 64 9.92 -5.49 -17.41
N ASN A 65 9.15 -4.80 -16.57
CA ASN A 65 9.02 -5.06 -15.13
C ASN A 65 7.67 -5.68 -14.76
N LEU A 66 6.77 -5.90 -15.73
CA LEU A 66 5.45 -6.47 -15.47
C LEU A 66 5.54 -7.90 -14.92
N PRO A 67 4.57 -8.32 -14.08
CA PRO A 67 4.52 -9.68 -13.58
C PRO A 67 4.46 -10.73 -14.69
N ARG A 68 5.13 -11.86 -14.46
CA ARG A 68 5.20 -12.99 -15.41
C ARG A 68 4.82 -14.30 -14.76
N ILE A 69 4.33 -15.24 -15.57
CA ILE A 69 4.04 -16.60 -15.13
C ILE A 69 5.24 -17.50 -15.43
N ILE A 70 5.81 -18.08 -14.39
CA ILE A 70 6.83 -19.13 -14.47
C ILE A 70 6.09 -20.47 -14.43
N LYS A 71 5.92 -21.10 -15.59
CA LYS A 71 5.15 -22.35 -15.71
C LYS A 71 5.91 -23.55 -15.14
N TYR A 72 7.20 -23.64 -15.42
CA TYR A 72 8.06 -24.75 -15.02
C TYR A 72 9.32 -24.25 -14.31
N ASN A 73 9.83 -25.04 -13.36
CA ASN A 73 11.13 -24.79 -12.75
C ASN A 73 12.28 -25.22 -13.68
N ARG A 74 13.53 -25.02 -13.23
CA ARG A 74 14.75 -25.31 -14.01
C ARG A 74 14.94 -26.77 -14.44
N ILE A 75 14.24 -27.72 -13.81
CA ILE A 75 14.30 -29.16 -14.15
C ILE A 75 13.01 -29.66 -14.83
N GLY A 76 12.08 -28.77 -15.19
CA GLY A 76 10.88 -29.10 -15.95
C GLY A 76 9.65 -29.47 -15.11
N ASN A 77 9.69 -29.37 -13.77
CA ASN A 77 8.50 -29.60 -12.96
C ASN A 77 7.56 -28.39 -13.05
N PRO A 78 6.23 -28.59 -13.17
CA PRO A 78 5.27 -27.49 -13.18
C PRO A 78 5.26 -26.77 -11.82
N VAL A 79 5.23 -25.44 -11.84
CA VAL A 79 5.16 -24.57 -10.64
C VAL A 79 4.10 -23.47 -10.75
N GLU A 80 3.73 -23.03 -11.95
CA GLU A 80 2.68 -22.02 -12.22
C GLU A 80 2.78 -20.77 -11.30
N GLN A 81 4.00 -20.29 -11.05
CA GLN A 81 4.27 -19.20 -10.13
C GLN A 81 4.13 -17.84 -10.82
N VAL A 82 3.50 -16.88 -10.16
CA VAL A 82 3.52 -15.47 -10.57
C VAL A 82 4.75 -14.78 -9.96
N ASP A 83 5.67 -14.31 -10.79
CA ASP A 83 6.80 -13.48 -10.38
C ASP A 83 6.46 -12.01 -10.64
N PHE A 84 6.22 -11.26 -9.57
CA PHE A 84 5.90 -9.83 -9.60
C PHE A 84 7.12 -8.92 -9.84
N GLY A 85 8.33 -9.48 -9.91
CA GLY A 85 9.56 -8.71 -10.01
C GLY A 85 10.00 -8.09 -8.69
N PRO A 86 11.22 -7.53 -8.62
CA PRO A 86 11.78 -6.96 -7.39
C PRO A 86 11.12 -5.64 -6.98
N LEU A 87 10.80 -4.76 -7.94
CA LEU A 87 10.27 -3.42 -7.66
C LEU A 87 8.88 -3.48 -7.02
N THR A 88 7.96 -4.27 -7.58
CA THR A 88 6.63 -4.50 -7.02
C THR A 88 6.71 -5.13 -5.63
N ARG A 89 7.61 -6.10 -5.44
CA ARG A 89 7.83 -6.73 -4.12
C ARG A 89 8.35 -5.74 -3.09
N GLN A 90 9.29 -4.88 -3.49
CA GLN A 90 9.81 -3.82 -2.64
C GLN A 90 8.69 -2.84 -2.24
N LEU A 91 7.92 -2.32 -3.20
CA LEU A 91 6.84 -1.39 -2.91
C LEU A 91 5.79 -1.99 -1.95
N ARG A 92 5.36 -3.23 -2.21
CA ARG A 92 4.43 -3.95 -1.32
C ARG A 92 4.97 -4.09 0.10
N ARG A 93 6.25 -4.45 0.22
CA ARG A 93 6.93 -4.58 1.52
C ARG A 93 6.98 -3.24 2.25
N GLU A 94 7.42 -2.17 1.58
CA GLU A 94 7.53 -0.85 2.21
C GLU A 94 6.16 -0.32 2.68
N VAL A 95 5.09 -0.52 1.90
CA VAL A 95 3.73 -0.13 2.32
C VAL A 95 3.23 -0.96 3.50
N ALA A 96 3.53 -2.26 3.54
CA ALA A 96 3.20 -3.12 4.67
C ALA A 96 3.98 -2.72 5.93
N GLU A 97 5.29 -2.49 5.81
CA GLU A 97 6.17 -2.05 6.91
C GLU A 97 5.81 -0.66 7.44
N PHE A 98 5.28 0.22 6.59
CA PHE A 98 4.72 1.51 7.03
C PHE A 98 3.52 1.33 7.98
N GLY A 99 2.87 0.17 7.96
CA GLY A 99 1.74 -0.14 8.84
C GLY A 99 0.41 0.35 8.28
N ALA A 100 0.26 0.44 6.95
CA ALA A 100 -0.97 0.94 6.35
C ALA A 100 -2.23 0.10 6.74
N LEU A 101 -2.07 -1.22 6.98
CA LEU A 101 -3.12 -2.09 7.53
C LEU A 101 -3.05 -2.19 9.07
N ALA A 102 -1.91 -2.66 9.59
CA ALA A 102 -1.76 -3.07 10.98
C ALA A 102 -1.45 -1.93 11.96
N GLY A 103 -0.92 -0.80 11.46
CA GLY A 103 -0.54 0.37 12.25
C GLY A 103 -1.60 1.49 12.24
N ALA A 104 -2.71 1.30 11.52
CA ALA A 104 -3.79 2.28 11.47
C ALA A 104 -4.50 2.36 12.83
N ARG A 105 -4.71 3.60 13.29
CA ARG A 105 -5.32 3.90 14.61
C ARG A 105 -6.85 3.86 14.58
N SER A 106 -7.44 4.00 13.39
CA SER A 106 -8.88 3.97 13.14
C SER A 106 -9.13 3.62 11.66
N ASP A 107 -10.36 3.26 11.33
CA ASP A 107 -10.76 3.07 9.92
C ASP A 107 -10.59 4.37 9.11
N VAL A 108 -10.86 5.53 9.73
CA VAL A 108 -10.63 6.84 9.08
C VAL A 108 -9.16 7.02 8.73
N HIS A 109 -8.24 6.74 9.65
CA HIS A 109 -6.80 6.80 9.38
C HIS A 109 -6.38 5.78 8.30
N LYS A 110 -6.90 4.55 8.35
CA LYS A 110 -6.63 3.52 7.35
C LYS A 110 -7.04 3.95 5.94
N PHE A 111 -8.29 4.37 5.77
CA PHE A 111 -8.80 4.79 4.47
C PHE A 111 -8.19 6.12 4.00
N ALA A 112 -7.76 6.98 4.92
CA ALA A 112 -6.99 8.16 4.57
C ALA A 112 -5.62 7.81 3.95
N MET A 113 -4.94 6.78 4.47
CA MET A 113 -3.71 6.27 3.84
C MET A 113 -3.99 5.61 2.48
N VAL A 114 -5.08 4.85 2.34
CA VAL A 114 -5.49 4.26 1.05
C VAL A 114 -5.78 5.34 0.01
N TYR A 115 -6.46 6.41 0.41
CA TYR A 115 -6.70 7.58 -0.44
C TYR A 115 -5.39 8.17 -0.95
N LEU A 116 -4.41 8.38 -0.06
CA LEU A 116 -3.09 8.87 -0.46
C LEU A 116 -2.38 7.88 -1.41
N LEU A 117 -2.34 6.59 -1.08
CA LEU A 117 -1.75 5.55 -1.93
C LEU A 117 -2.35 5.51 -3.34
N ALA A 118 -3.64 5.80 -3.48
CA ALA A 118 -4.35 5.81 -4.76
C ALA A 118 -3.85 6.89 -5.73
N HIS A 119 -3.11 7.92 -5.28
CA HIS A 119 -2.45 8.86 -6.18
C HIS A 119 -1.41 8.19 -7.09
N ASN A 120 -0.85 7.04 -6.70
CA ASN A 120 0.06 6.23 -7.53
C ASN A 120 -0.69 5.19 -8.38
N GLY A 121 -2.01 5.28 -8.50
CA GLY A 121 -2.86 4.30 -9.17
C GLY A 121 -3.05 3.04 -8.35
N GLU A 122 -3.17 1.88 -9.00
CA GLU A 122 -3.30 0.60 -8.27
C GLU A 122 -1.94 0.12 -7.72
N ALA A 123 -0.86 0.36 -8.48
CA ALA A 123 0.52 0.05 -8.14
C ALA A 123 0.79 -1.38 -7.63
N SER A 124 -0.09 -2.35 -7.96
CA SER A 124 -0.08 -3.71 -7.40
C SER A 124 -0.21 -3.77 -5.88
N VAL A 125 -0.68 -2.71 -5.23
CA VAL A 125 -0.79 -2.58 -3.77
C VAL A 125 -2.26 -2.46 -3.35
N ASN A 126 -3.01 -1.54 -3.96
CA ASN A 126 -4.32 -1.13 -3.46
C ASN A 126 -5.37 -2.25 -3.52
N CYS A 127 -5.34 -3.10 -4.56
CA CYS A 127 -6.28 -4.23 -4.63
C CYS A 127 -5.99 -5.28 -3.55
N GLY A 128 -4.71 -5.64 -3.37
CA GLY A 128 -4.27 -6.60 -2.36
C GLY A 128 -4.59 -6.10 -0.96
N PHE A 129 -4.34 -4.82 -0.70
CA PHE A 129 -4.71 -4.15 0.55
C PHE A 129 -6.19 -4.27 0.86
N SER A 130 -7.05 -3.91 -0.11
CA SER A 130 -8.50 -3.92 0.06
C SER A 130 -9.04 -5.33 0.29
N CYS A 131 -8.53 -6.32 -0.46
CA CYS A 131 -8.89 -7.73 -0.28
C CYS A 131 -8.43 -8.26 1.09
N THR A 132 -7.25 -7.85 1.56
CA THR A 132 -6.74 -8.24 2.88
C THR A 132 -7.57 -7.65 4.02
N ASP A 133 -7.93 -6.36 3.97
CA ASP A 133 -8.80 -5.74 4.98
C ASP A 133 -10.17 -6.43 5.03
N GLY A 134 -10.75 -6.72 3.86
CA GLY A 134 -12.01 -7.46 3.76
C GLY A 134 -11.92 -8.87 4.35
N LEU A 135 -10.82 -9.58 4.09
CA LEU A 135 -10.58 -10.91 4.65
C LEU A 135 -10.42 -10.88 6.17
N ILE A 136 -9.66 -9.91 6.71
CA ILE A 136 -9.51 -9.71 8.16
C ILE A 136 -10.89 -9.55 8.80
N ARG A 137 -11.71 -8.61 8.30
CA ARG A 137 -13.07 -8.37 8.80
C ARG A 137 -13.95 -9.62 8.72
N ALA A 138 -13.87 -10.39 7.64
CA ALA A 138 -14.63 -11.62 7.47
C ALA A 138 -14.20 -12.70 8.49
N LEU A 139 -12.90 -12.85 8.73
CA LEU A 139 -12.35 -13.78 9.71
C LEU A 139 -12.72 -13.37 11.13
N GLU A 140 -12.61 -12.10 11.49
CA GLU A 140 -13.03 -11.58 12.80
C GLU A 140 -14.53 -11.82 13.03
N ALA A 141 -15.38 -11.52 12.05
CA ALA A 141 -16.82 -11.64 12.22
C ALA A 141 -17.31 -13.10 12.22
N ARG A 142 -16.73 -13.97 11.38
CA ARG A 142 -17.31 -15.30 11.06
C ARG A 142 -16.30 -16.45 10.97
N GLY A 143 -15.01 -16.20 11.10
CA GLY A 143 -13.97 -17.24 11.03
C GLY A 143 -14.09 -18.25 12.17
N SER A 144 -13.75 -19.51 11.89
CA SER A 144 -13.54 -20.49 12.96
C SER A 144 -12.30 -20.13 13.78
N GLU A 145 -12.20 -20.66 14.99
CA GLU A 145 -11.01 -20.48 15.86
C GLU A 145 -9.72 -20.84 15.13
N PHE A 146 -9.69 -22.01 14.47
CA PHE A 146 -8.57 -22.42 13.63
C PHE A 146 -8.17 -21.37 12.57
N LEU A 147 -9.14 -20.81 11.83
CA LEU A 147 -8.84 -19.83 10.78
C LEU A 147 -8.33 -18.51 11.37
N ARG A 148 -8.91 -18.06 12.47
CA ARG A 148 -8.50 -16.83 13.14
C ARG A 148 -7.07 -16.95 13.67
N ASP A 149 -6.79 -18.02 14.42
CA ASP A 149 -5.48 -18.24 15.04
C ASP A 149 -4.38 -18.47 14.00
N THR A 150 -4.72 -19.07 12.86
CA THR A 150 -3.76 -19.33 11.78
C THR A 150 -3.47 -18.07 10.96
N TYR A 151 -4.49 -17.30 10.58
CA TYR A 151 -4.35 -16.29 9.52
C TYR A 151 -4.36 -14.85 10.01
N LEU A 152 -5.09 -14.50 11.08
CA LEU A 152 -5.09 -13.11 11.57
C LEU A 152 -3.69 -12.62 11.96
N PRO A 153 -2.83 -13.41 12.65
CA PRO A 153 -1.47 -12.97 12.95
C PRO A 153 -0.64 -12.68 11.70
N LEU A 154 -0.88 -13.40 10.59
CA LEU A 154 -0.16 -13.22 9.33
C LEU A 154 -0.66 -11.99 8.57
N LEU A 155 -1.98 -11.79 8.52
CA LEU A 155 -2.62 -10.70 7.78
C LEU A 155 -2.43 -9.33 8.47
N LEU A 156 -2.27 -9.33 9.79
CA LEU A 156 -2.00 -8.14 10.61
C LEU A 156 -0.50 -7.91 10.87
N SER A 157 0.39 -8.68 10.22
CA SER A 157 1.83 -8.54 10.41
C SER A 157 2.40 -7.46 9.48
N VAL A 158 3.25 -6.59 10.04
CA VAL A 158 4.11 -5.68 9.25
C VAL A 158 5.35 -6.39 8.69
N GLU A 159 5.60 -7.63 9.11
CA GLU A 159 6.77 -8.45 8.74
C GLU A 159 6.43 -9.53 7.68
N THR A 160 5.15 -9.72 7.31
CA THR A 160 4.70 -10.82 6.45
C THR A 160 3.83 -10.35 5.28
N PRO A 161 3.99 -10.87 4.04
CA PRO A 161 5.08 -11.69 3.49
C PRO A 161 5.99 -10.86 2.56
N VAL A 162 7.27 -11.19 2.37
CA VAL A 162 7.71 -12.11 1.30
C VAL A 162 8.94 -12.92 1.77
N ARG A 163 8.78 -14.21 2.04
CA ARG A 163 9.91 -15.16 1.94
C ARG A 163 10.31 -15.28 0.47
N HIS A 164 11.61 -15.14 0.21
CA HIS A 164 12.27 -15.19 -1.10
C HIS A 164 11.92 -16.41 -1.94
#